data_AF-A0A1H9RC41-F1
#
_entry.id   AF-A0A1H9RC41-F1
#
_cell.length_a   1.000
_cell.length_b   1.000
_cell.length_c   1.000
_cell.angle_alpha   90.00
_cell.angle_beta   90.00
_cell.angle_gamma   90.00
#
_symmetry.space_group_name_H-M   'P 1'
#
loop_
_entity.id
_entity.type
_entity.pdbx_description
1 polymer ?
#
loop_
_entity_poly.entity_id
_entity_poly.type
_entity_poly.pdbx_seq_one_letter_code
_entity_poly.pdbx_strand_id
1 'polypeptide(L)'
;MFKLKKSFAGFLGLFMLFSLSQPSTASAIDKFSYLSAEEKVKIGIGSPRVNNEHVNGYTFQSIKKEESIIQTITINPSVFSPVIEIPIDFQNEENLILYQDSLGNTYNAGNIHNKNHNSIGIFSVQLVNDQGKGRANITSKIKDGNTLIVNVDKKYPLEPLTIIIEITASTFSTYFSEMKWIDRGGIKSLSLAQKPYLTNASDDGLERVKKLDAWDKVASIHRSNNQWSNTNGMRNQFDCHFDFAKKKDSWNLEPHRPNVDYLTTVIARCNP
;
A
#
# COMPACT_ATOMS: atom_id res chain seq x y z
N MET A 1 -65.47 -65.66 -13.56
CA MET A 1 -64.10 -66.08 -13.98
C MET A 1 -63.72 -65.24 -15.20
N PHE A 2 -62.86 -64.22 -15.03
CA PHE A 2 -61.48 -64.15 -15.59
C PHE A 2 -61.39 -64.67 -17.04
N LYS A 3 -60.89 -63.95 -18.05
CA LYS A 3 -59.89 -62.87 -18.12
C LYS A 3 -59.96 -62.28 -19.54
N LEU A 4 -60.15 -60.97 -19.72
CA LEU A 4 -60.01 -60.30 -21.02
C LEU A 4 -58.67 -59.56 -21.06
N LYS A 5 -57.81 -59.89 -22.02
CA LYS A 5 -56.63 -59.08 -22.40
C LYS A 5 -57.14 -57.79 -23.03
N LYS A 6 -56.71 -56.63 -22.51
CA LYS A 6 -56.86 -55.34 -23.19
C LYS A 6 -55.49 -54.78 -23.54
N SER A 7 -55.40 -54.43 -24.82
CA SER A 7 -54.44 -53.52 -25.44
C SER A 7 -54.33 -52.22 -24.67
N PHE A 8 -53.12 -51.66 -24.57
CA PHE A 8 -52.92 -50.27 -24.18
C PHE A 8 -52.11 -49.57 -25.25
N ALA A 9 -52.80 -48.71 -25.99
CA ALA A 9 -52.22 -47.69 -26.85
C ALA A 9 -52.38 -46.33 -26.14
N GLY A 10 -51.29 -45.55 -26.11
CA GLY A 10 -51.28 -44.09 -25.99
C GLY A 10 -51.52 -43.47 -24.62
N PHE A 11 -50.54 -42.72 -24.10
CA PHE A 11 -50.63 -41.25 -24.20
C PHE A 11 -49.27 -40.61 -23.91
N LEU A 12 -48.90 -39.69 -24.81
CA LEU A 12 -47.70 -38.87 -24.80
C LEU A 12 -47.89 -37.74 -23.77
N GLY A 13 -47.13 -37.77 -22.67
CA GLY A 13 -47.07 -36.66 -21.71
C GLY A 13 -45.90 -35.74 -22.02
N LEU A 14 -46.19 -34.61 -22.67
CA LEU A 14 -45.22 -33.54 -22.91
C LEU A 14 -44.98 -32.77 -21.60
N PHE A 15 -43.91 -33.09 -20.87
CA PHE A 15 -43.46 -32.31 -19.72
C PHE A 15 -42.76 -31.03 -20.23
N MET A 16 -43.44 -29.89 -20.20
CA MET A 16 -42.76 -28.59 -20.25
C MET A 16 -42.00 -28.39 -18.94
N LEU A 17 -40.69 -28.61 -18.97
CA LEU A 17 -39.78 -28.14 -17.95
C LEU A 17 -39.66 -26.61 -18.08
N PHE A 18 -40.41 -25.87 -17.26
CA PHE A 18 -40.11 -24.46 -17.01
C PHE A 18 -38.80 -24.40 -16.21
N SER A 19 -37.68 -24.23 -16.91
CA SER A 19 -36.43 -23.83 -16.27
C SER A 19 -36.61 -22.38 -15.78
N LEU A 20 -36.90 -22.22 -14.49
CA LEU A 20 -36.71 -20.95 -13.80
C LEU A 20 -35.21 -20.65 -13.82
N SER A 21 -34.78 -19.90 -14.83
CA SER A 21 -33.48 -19.26 -14.84
C SER A 21 -33.45 -18.28 -13.66
N GLN A 22 -32.80 -18.66 -12.56
CA GLN A 22 -32.41 -17.70 -11.54
C GLN A 22 -31.53 -16.64 -12.22
N PRO A 23 -31.77 -15.34 -12.01
CA PRO A 23 -30.85 -14.33 -12.48
C PRO A 23 -29.52 -14.55 -11.73
N SER A 24 -28.51 -15.03 -12.46
CA SER A 24 -27.14 -14.98 -11.99
C SER A 24 -26.82 -13.52 -11.74
N THR A 25 -26.57 -13.16 -10.48
CA THR A 25 -25.96 -11.87 -10.13
C THR A 25 -24.58 -11.86 -10.76
N ALA A 26 -24.50 -11.34 -11.99
CA ALA A 26 -23.22 -11.02 -12.60
C ALA A 26 -22.54 -10.03 -11.64
N SER A 27 -21.51 -10.51 -10.94
CA SER A 27 -20.59 -9.64 -10.21
C SER A 27 -20.16 -8.55 -11.18
N ALA A 28 -20.42 -7.29 -10.85
CA ALA A 28 -19.93 -6.18 -11.65
C ALA A 28 -18.42 -6.38 -11.83
N ILE A 29 -17.96 -6.49 -13.08
CA ILE A 29 -16.55 -6.72 -13.37
C ILE A 29 -15.75 -5.56 -12.76
N ASP A 30 -14.92 -5.85 -11.77
CA ASP A 30 -14.07 -4.84 -11.15
C ASP A 30 -13.17 -4.22 -12.22
N LYS A 31 -13.26 -2.89 -12.38
CA LYS A 31 -12.35 -2.15 -13.25
C LYS A 31 -11.12 -1.76 -12.45
N PHE A 32 -9.95 -2.21 -12.92
CA PHE A 32 -8.65 -1.92 -12.32
C PHE A 32 -7.86 -0.90 -13.14
N SER A 33 -7.10 -0.06 -12.44
CA SER A 33 -6.06 0.79 -13.01
C SER A 33 -4.69 0.24 -12.61
N TYR A 34 -3.80 0.01 -13.58
CA TYR A 34 -2.53 -0.69 -13.34
C TYR A 34 -1.30 0.21 -13.43
N LEU A 35 -0.36 -0.03 -12.53
CA LEU A 35 1.00 0.47 -12.58
C LEU A 35 1.99 -0.71 -12.65
N SER A 36 3.18 -0.45 -13.20
CA SER A 36 4.26 -1.44 -13.27
C SER A 36 5.30 -1.08 -12.23
N ALA A 37 5.63 -2.02 -11.35
CA ALA A 37 6.67 -1.91 -10.35
C ALA A 37 7.96 -2.61 -10.82
N GLU A 38 8.95 -2.66 -9.93
CA GLU A 38 10.19 -3.42 -10.12
C GLU A 38 9.88 -4.89 -10.48
N GLU A 39 10.82 -5.54 -11.17
CA GLU A 39 10.66 -6.93 -11.65
C GLU A 39 9.47 -7.11 -12.63
N LYS A 40 8.92 -6.01 -13.18
CA LYS A 40 7.74 -5.97 -14.07
C LYS A 40 6.46 -6.47 -13.38
N VAL A 41 6.42 -6.44 -12.05
CA VAL A 41 5.22 -6.75 -11.28
C VAL A 41 4.14 -5.71 -11.59
N LYS A 42 2.90 -6.14 -11.80
CA LYS A 42 1.76 -5.23 -11.99
C LYS A 42 1.00 -5.09 -10.68
N ILE A 43 0.67 -3.85 -10.33
CA ILE A 43 -0.19 -3.54 -9.18
C ILE A 43 -1.43 -2.83 -9.72
N GLY A 44 -2.59 -3.44 -9.52
CA GLY A 44 -3.87 -2.88 -9.95
C GLY A 44 -4.64 -2.30 -8.76
N ILE A 45 -5.12 -1.06 -8.85
CA ILE A 45 -6.12 -0.53 -7.90
C ILE A 45 -7.51 -0.66 -8.50
N GLY A 46 -8.40 -1.34 -7.79
CA GLY A 46 -9.76 -1.59 -8.22
C GLY A 46 -10.72 -0.47 -7.86
N SER A 47 -11.99 -0.68 -8.23
CA SER A 47 -13.06 0.25 -7.88
C SER A 47 -13.40 0.13 -6.39
N PRO A 48 -13.53 1.25 -5.65
CA PRO A 48 -13.83 1.20 -4.23
C PRO A 48 -15.25 0.70 -4.02
N ARG A 49 -15.44 -0.10 -2.97
CA ARG A 49 -16.73 -0.64 -2.55
C ARG A 49 -17.09 -0.02 -1.21
N VAL A 50 -18.05 0.90 -1.21
CA VAL A 50 -18.51 1.54 0.01
C VAL A 50 -19.66 0.70 0.59
N ASN A 51 -19.40 0.04 1.71
CA ASN A 51 -20.41 -0.77 2.39
C ASN A 51 -21.34 0.14 3.19
N ASN A 52 -22.52 0.42 2.63
CA ASN A 52 -23.69 0.81 3.40
C ASN A 52 -24.97 0.84 2.53
N GLU A 53 -26.06 0.24 3.00
CA GLU A 53 -27.41 0.43 2.45
C GLU A 53 -27.92 1.87 2.62
N HIS A 54 -27.24 2.69 3.43
CA HIS A 54 -27.71 4.02 3.86
C HIS A 54 -26.71 5.16 3.63
N VAL A 55 -25.68 4.96 2.81
CA VAL A 55 -24.84 6.08 2.33
C VAL A 55 -25.55 6.71 1.13
N ASN A 56 -25.62 8.04 1.12
CA ASN A 56 -26.29 8.85 0.07
C ASN A 56 -25.57 8.82 -1.29
N GLY A 57 -24.79 7.78 -1.57
CA GLY A 57 -23.91 7.63 -2.73
C GLY A 57 -22.48 8.12 -2.48
N TYR A 58 -21.60 7.73 -3.41
CA TYR A 58 -20.21 8.16 -3.49
C TYR A 58 -19.82 8.28 -4.96
N THR A 59 -18.77 9.05 -5.23
CA THR A 59 -18.10 9.09 -6.53
C THR A 59 -16.63 8.77 -6.34
N PHE A 60 -15.99 8.27 -7.40
CA PHE A 60 -14.54 8.11 -7.39
C PHE A 60 -13.95 8.34 -8.77
N GLN A 61 -12.68 8.72 -8.79
CA GLN A 61 -11.86 8.83 -9.99
C GLN A 61 -10.48 8.26 -9.70
N SER A 62 -9.89 7.56 -10.67
CA SER A 62 -8.49 7.14 -10.62
C SER A 62 -7.69 7.85 -11.70
N ILE A 63 -6.56 8.44 -11.33
CA ILE A 63 -5.64 9.14 -12.23
C ILE A 63 -4.29 8.42 -12.14
N LYS A 64 -3.82 7.92 -13.28
CA LYS A 64 -2.48 7.35 -13.40
C LYS A 64 -1.47 8.46 -13.71
N LYS A 65 -0.44 8.56 -12.89
CA LYS A 65 0.83 9.27 -13.15
C LYS A 65 1.89 8.24 -13.57
N GLU A 66 3.10 8.71 -13.83
CA GLU A 66 4.21 7.85 -14.29
C GLU A 66 4.45 6.66 -13.35
N GLU A 67 4.72 6.92 -12.07
CA GLU A 67 5.01 5.90 -11.05
C GLU A 67 3.86 5.68 -10.04
N SER A 68 2.80 6.47 -10.10
CA SER A 68 1.70 6.40 -9.11
C SER A 68 0.31 6.35 -9.72
N ILE A 69 -0.63 5.80 -8.96
CA ILE A 69 -2.06 5.93 -9.20
C ILE A 69 -2.68 6.62 -8.00
N ILE A 70 -3.41 7.69 -8.28
CA ILE A 70 -4.14 8.47 -7.29
C ILE A 70 -5.62 8.18 -7.48
N GLN A 71 -6.27 7.60 -6.48
CA GLN A 71 -7.71 7.39 -6.43
C GLN A 71 -8.33 8.38 -5.45
N THR A 72 -9.17 9.27 -5.96
CA THR A 72 -9.94 10.22 -5.17
C THR A 72 -11.35 9.68 -5.01
N ILE A 73 -11.80 9.55 -3.77
CA ILE A 73 -13.14 9.08 -3.40
C ILE A 73 -13.86 10.21 -2.67
N THR A 74 -15.04 10.59 -3.17
CA THR A 74 -15.89 11.58 -2.53
C THR A 74 -17.15 10.92 -2.03
N ILE A 75 -17.35 10.93 -0.71
CA ILE A 75 -18.51 10.35 -0.04
C ILE A 75 -19.51 11.47 0.26
N ASN A 76 -20.76 11.29 -0.13
CA ASN A 76 -21.81 12.25 0.20
C ASN A 76 -22.08 12.28 1.73
N PRO A 77 -22.54 13.42 2.27
CA PRO A 77 -22.94 13.54 3.67
C PRO A 77 -23.89 12.40 4.07
N SER A 78 -23.62 11.77 5.21
CA SER A 78 -24.48 10.71 5.76
C SER A 78 -24.20 10.57 7.26
N VAL A 79 -25.25 10.23 8.02
CA VAL A 79 -25.19 9.98 9.47
C VAL A 79 -24.47 8.68 9.83
N PHE A 80 -24.21 7.80 8.84
CA PHE A 80 -23.53 6.53 9.05
C PHE A 80 -22.04 6.62 8.76
N SER A 81 -21.24 5.88 9.52
CA SER A 81 -19.79 5.69 9.31
C SER A 81 -19.56 4.65 8.20
N PRO A 82 -19.13 5.04 6.99
CA PRO A 82 -18.88 4.10 5.91
C PRO A 82 -17.59 3.31 6.13
N VAL A 83 -17.60 2.08 5.65
CA VAL A 83 -16.40 1.28 5.41
C VAL A 83 -16.18 1.20 3.92
N ILE A 84 -14.97 1.53 3.47
CA ILE A 84 -14.59 1.49 2.06
C ILE A 84 -13.61 0.35 1.88
N GLU A 85 -13.92 -0.59 1.02
CA GLU A 85 -13.00 -1.65 0.59
C GLU A 85 -12.42 -1.29 -0.76
N ILE A 86 -11.10 -1.31 -0.88
CA ILE A 86 -10.37 -1.04 -2.10
C ILE A 86 -9.60 -2.31 -2.46
N PRO A 87 -10.10 -3.11 -3.42
CA PRO A 87 -9.40 -4.30 -3.86
C PRO A 87 -8.15 -3.90 -4.64
N ILE A 88 -7.03 -4.54 -4.30
CA ILE A 88 -5.77 -4.43 -5.03
C ILE A 88 -5.55 -5.74 -5.78
N ASP A 89 -5.40 -5.63 -7.10
CA ASP A 89 -5.05 -6.76 -7.94
C ASP A 89 -3.53 -6.96 -7.94
N PHE A 90 -3.13 -8.10 -7.42
CA PHE A 90 -1.78 -8.63 -7.43
C PHE A 90 -1.76 -9.84 -8.34
N GLN A 91 -0.69 -9.96 -9.15
CA GLN A 91 -0.60 -11.00 -10.16
C GLN A 91 -0.01 -12.31 -9.59
N ASN A 92 0.66 -12.24 -8.43
CA ASN A 92 1.28 -13.37 -7.72
C ASN A 92 1.04 -13.23 -6.20
N GLU A 93 2.05 -13.58 -5.40
CA GLU A 93 2.04 -13.54 -3.93
C GLU A 93 2.47 -12.17 -3.37
N GLU A 94 2.17 -11.07 -4.08
CA GLU A 94 2.39 -9.74 -3.54
C GLU A 94 1.36 -9.42 -2.43
N ASN A 95 1.72 -8.52 -1.51
CA ASN A 95 0.81 -8.11 -0.44
C ASN A 95 1.01 -6.65 0.00
N LEU A 96 -0.04 -6.10 0.61
CA LEU A 96 -0.02 -4.85 1.35
C LEU A 96 0.40 -5.10 2.79
N ILE A 97 1.27 -4.25 3.31
CA ILE A 97 1.65 -4.23 4.72
C ILE A 97 1.43 -2.81 5.24
N LEU A 98 0.48 -2.65 6.15
CA LEU A 98 0.25 -1.37 6.82
C LEU A 98 1.41 -1.06 7.77
N TYR A 99 1.87 0.19 7.78
CA TYR A 99 2.88 0.60 8.73
C TYR A 99 2.33 0.61 10.16
N GLN A 100 3.09 -0.01 11.05
CA GLN A 100 2.85 -0.06 12.48
C GLN A 100 4.12 0.39 13.22
N ASP A 101 3.97 1.28 14.20
CA ASP A 101 5.09 1.65 15.07
C ASP A 101 5.35 0.58 16.14
N SER A 102 6.39 0.80 16.96
CA SER A 102 6.77 -0.13 18.03
C SER A 102 5.74 -0.24 19.16
N LEU A 103 4.78 0.68 19.25
CA LEU A 103 3.69 0.67 20.22
C LEU A 103 2.44 -0.02 19.67
N GLY A 104 2.46 -0.44 18.41
CA GLY A 104 1.32 -1.06 17.74
C GLY A 104 0.37 -0.08 17.06
N ASN A 105 0.70 1.22 17.01
CA ASN A 105 -0.14 2.20 16.34
C ASN A 105 -0.03 2.03 14.83
N THR A 106 -1.17 1.92 14.18
CA THR A 106 -1.27 1.84 12.72
C THR A 106 -1.38 3.23 12.11
N TYR A 107 -0.71 3.43 10.99
CA TYR A 107 -0.81 4.65 10.20
C TYR A 107 -1.59 4.38 8.92
N ASN A 108 -2.15 5.43 8.32
CA ASN A 108 -2.90 5.32 7.07
C ASN A 108 -1.97 5.20 5.85
N ALA A 109 -0.85 4.51 5.98
CA ALA A 109 0.14 4.30 4.94
C ALA A 109 0.87 2.96 5.15
N GLY A 110 1.47 2.42 4.09
CA GLY A 110 2.19 1.15 4.17
C GLY A 110 3.01 0.82 2.93
N ASN A 111 3.64 -0.35 2.94
CA ASN A 111 4.46 -0.88 1.86
C ASN A 111 3.70 -1.94 1.06
N ILE A 112 4.16 -2.19 -0.16
CA ILE A 112 3.69 -3.24 -1.05
C ILE A 112 4.87 -4.17 -1.26
N HIS A 113 4.79 -5.41 -0.83
CA HIS A 113 5.91 -6.34 -0.93
C HIS A 113 5.67 -7.35 -2.04
N ASN A 114 6.76 -7.76 -2.70
CA ASN A 114 6.73 -8.91 -3.59
C ASN A 114 6.79 -10.22 -2.80
N LYS A 115 6.69 -11.35 -3.53
CA LYS A 115 6.80 -12.71 -2.96
C LYS A 115 8.10 -12.99 -2.19
N ASN A 116 9.16 -12.20 -2.42
CA ASN A 116 10.44 -12.32 -1.74
C ASN A 116 10.54 -11.42 -0.50
N HIS A 117 9.44 -10.78 -0.10
CA HIS A 117 9.34 -9.80 0.98
C HIS A 117 10.14 -8.51 0.76
N ASN A 118 10.62 -8.25 -0.45
CA ASN A 118 11.18 -6.94 -0.81
C ASN A 118 10.03 -5.99 -1.12
N SER A 119 10.13 -4.76 -0.66
CA SER A 119 9.19 -3.72 -1.01
C SER A 119 9.34 -3.36 -2.49
N ILE A 120 8.22 -3.20 -3.19
CA ILE A 120 8.11 -2.80 -4.61
C ILE A 120 7.29 -1.53 -4.79
N GLY A 121 6.80 -0.95 -3.70
CA GLY A 121 6.00 0.25 -3.70
C GLY A 121 5.46 0.61 -2.33
N ILE A 122 4.77 1.74 -2.27
CA ILE A 122 4.12 2.25 -1.07
C ILE A 122 2.68 2.64 -1.37
N PHE A 123 1.86 2.72 -0.34
CA PHE A 123 0.52 3.31 -0.42
C PHE A 123 0.28 4.28 0.74
N SER A 124 -0.60 5.26 0.52
CA SER A 124 -1.10 6.15 1.57
C SER A 124 -2.57 6.48 1.38
N VAL A 125 -3.25 6.78 2.48
CA VAL A 125 -4.66 7.17 2.55
C VAL A 125 -4.76 8.46 3.34
N GLN A 126 -5.31 9.49 2.73
CA GLN A 126 -5.40 10.83 3.31
C GLN A 126 -6.84 11.32 3.27
N LEU A 127 -7.29 11.93 4.37
CA LEU A 127 -8.53 12.67 4.42
C LEU A 127 -8.23 14.15 4.14
N VAL A 128 -8.68 14.67 3.01
CA VAL A 128 -8.21 15.99 2.49
C VAL A 128 -9.09 17.15 2.91
N ASN A 129 -10.39 16.94 3.09
CA ASN A 129 -11.34 18.03 3.25
C ASN A 129 -11.92 18.17 4.66
N ASP A 130 -11.31 17.55 5.67
CA ASP A 130 -11.65 17.87 7.06
C ASP A 130 -11.21 19.28 7.48
N GLN A 131 -10.39 19.98 6.67
CA GLN A 131 -9.92 21.35 6.94
C GLN A 131 -9.37 21.57 8.37
N GLY A 132 -8.83 20.52 9.02
CA GLY A 132 -8.37 20.59 10.41
C GLY A 132 -9.48 20.83 11.44
N LYS A 133 -10.74 20.58 11.09
CA LYS A 133 -11.91 20.81 11.95
C LYS A 133 -12.26 19.60 12.81
N GLY A 134 -11.57 18.45 12.65
CA GLY A 134 -11.74 17.26 13.47
C GLY A 134 -13.12 16.61 13.33
N ARG A 135 -13.75 16.74 12.15
CA ARG A 135 -15.13 16.28 11.88
C ARG A 135 -15.19 14.82 11.47
N ALA A 136 -14.09 14.27 10.97
CA ALA A 136 -13.97 12.85 10.68
C ALA A 136 -12.50 12.42 10.83
N ASN A 137 -12.32 11.16 11.24
CA ASN A 137 -11.05 10.47 11.23
C ASN A 137 -11.14 9.28 10.29
N ILE A 138 -9.99 8.86 9.76
CA ILE A 138 -9.89 7.63 8.99
C ILE A 138 -8.89 6.67 9.62
N THR A 139 -9.20 5.39 9.57
CA THR A 139 -8.28 4.32 9.96
C THR A 139 -8.26 3.24 8.89
N SER A 140 -7.05 2.84 8.49
CA SER A 140 -6.83 1.82 7.49
C SER A 140 -6.56 0.45 8.12
N LYS A 141 -6.96 -0.62 7.44
CA LYS A 141 -6.62 -2.02 7.74
C LYS A 141 -6.37 -2.77 6.44
N ILE A 142 -5.60 -3.85 6.50
CA ILE A 142 -5.42 -4.77 5.38
C ILE A 142 -6.21 -6.04 5.66
N LYS A 143 -7.00 -6.47 4.67
CA LYS A 143 -7.70 -7.75 4.65
C LYS A 143 -7.11 -8.64 3.56
N ASP A 144 -6.83 -9.89 3.93
CA ASP A 144 -6.33 -10.95 3.04
C ASP A 144 -5.07 -10.58 2.24
N GLY A 145 -4.31 -9.60 2.71
CA GLY A 145 -3.09 -9.10 2.06
C GLY A 145 -3.32 -8.22 0.83
N ASN A 146 -4.51 -8.22 0.22
CA ASN A 146 -4.77 -7.54 -1.06
C ASN A 146 -5.96 -6.58 -1.04
N THR A 147 -6.62 -6.39 0.10
CA THR A 147 -7.75 -5.47 0.22
C THR A 147 -7.45 -4.40 1.26
N LEU A 148 -7.40 -3.15 0.83
CA LEU A 148 -7.29 -2.00 1.72
C LEU A 148 -8.67 -1.62 2.23
N ILE A 149 -8.87 -1.69 3.54
CA ILE A 149 -10.10 -1.28 4.22
C ILE A 149 -9.86 0.10 4.84
N VAL A 150 -10.69 1.07 4.48
CA VAL A 150 -10.69 2.42 5.08
C VAL A 150 -11.97 2.58 5.89
N ASN A 151 -11.84 2.66 7.21
CA ASN A 151 -12.93 2.98 8.11
C ASN A 151 -12.97 4.49 8.32
N VAL A 152 -14.15 5.08 8.14
CA VAL A 152 -14.36 6.52 8.38
C VAL A 152 -15.13 6.69 9.68
N ASP A 153 -14.45 7.14 10.73
CA ASP A 153 -15.07 7.47 12.01
C ASP A 153 -15.55 8.93 11.99
N LYS A 154 -16.87 9.13 12.09
CA LYS A 154 -17.52 10.42 11.86
C LYS A 154 -17.95 11.08 13.17
N LYS A 155 -17.78 12.41 13.24
CA LYS A 155 -18.40 13.30 14.23
C LYS A 155 -19.46 14.24 13.60
N TYR A 156 -20.28 13.76 12.67
CA TYR A 156 -21.33 14.51 11.93
C TYR A 156 -20.85 15.41 10.76
N PRO A 157 -20.53 14.85 9.58
CA PRO A 157 -20.28 15.66 8.40
C PRO A 157 -21.61 16.06 7.73
N LEU A 158 -21.92 17.36 7.80
CA LEU A 158 -22.94 18.01 6.96
C LEU A 158 -22.42 18.25 5.52
N GLU A 159 -21.13 17.97 5.27
CA GLU A 159 -20.41 18.21 4.02
C GLU A 159 -19.85 16.90 3.43
N PRO A 160 -19.64 16.81 2.10
CA PRO A 160 -18.98 15.67 1.50
C PRO A 160 -17.60 15.43 2.10
N LEU A 161 -17.16 14.17 2.19
CA LEU A 161 -15.80 13.81 2.62
C LEU A 161 -14.98 13.33 1.42
N THR A 162 -13.72 13.77 1.33
CA THR A 162 -12.80 13.42 0.25
C THR A 162 -11.61 12.66 0.81
N ILE A 163 -11.48 11.42 0.36
CA ILE A 163 -10.37 10.53 0.69
C ILE A 163 -9.52 10.36 -0.56
N ILE A 164 -8.22 10.53 -0.41
CA ILE A 164 -7.23 10.27 -1.45
C ILE A 164 -6.45 9.02 -1.07
N ILE A 165 -6.42 8.06 -1.97
CA ILE A 165 -5.55 6.89 -1.90
C ILE A 165 -4.48 7.08 -2.98
N GLU A 166 -3.21 7.01 -2.60
CA GLU A 166 -2.11 6.99 -3.56
C GLU A 166 -1.36 5.67 -3.43
N ILE A 167 -1.15 5.00 -4.55
CA ILE A 167 -0.28 3.83 -4.69
C ILE A 167 0.87 4.23 -5.61
N THR A 168 2.10 4.02 -5.15
CA THR A 168 3.31 4.39 -5.88
C THR A 168 4.21 3.17 -6.02
N ALA A 169 4.54 2.79 -7.26
CA ALA A 169 5.67 1.90 -7.49
C ALA A 169 6.95 2.67 -7.22
N SER A 170 7.77 2.14 -6.32
CA SER A 170 9.01 2.78 -5.93
C SER A 170 10.21 1.98 -6.41
N THR A 171 11.27 2.70 -6.74
CA THR A 171 12.57 2.17 -7.08
C THR A 171 13.64 2.88 -6.26
N PHE A 172 14.89 2.44 -6.36
CA PHE A 172 16.03 3.22 -5.86
C PHE A 172 15.97 4.68 -6.35
N SER A 173 15.71 4.91 -7.64
CA SER A 173 15.65 6.24 -8.22
C SER A 173 14.48 7.09 -7.73
N THR A 174 13.47 6.50 -7.10
CA THR A 174 12.40 7.26 -6.44
C THR A 174 12.95 8.07 -5.26
N TYR A 175 13.94 7.54 -4.53
CA TYR A 175 14.45 8.15 -3.29
C TYR A 175 15.82 8.78 -3.40
N PHE A 176 16.67 8.27 -4.29
CA PHE A 176 18.07 8.69 -4.39
C PHE A 176 18.42 9.07 -5.83
N SER A 177 19.27 10.08 -5.99
CA SER A 177 19.86 10.43 -7.28
C SER A 177 21.14 9.65 -7.56
N GLU A 178 21.88 9.27 -6.51
CA GLU A 178 23.14 8.54 -6.63
C GLU A 178 23.34 7.61 -5.43
N MET A 179 23.94 6.45 -5.69
CA MET A 179 24.44 5.51 -4.69
C MET A 179 25.73 4.88 -5.18
N LYS A 180 26.81 5.07 -4.41
CA LYS A 180 28.13 4.54 -4.78
C LYS A 180 28.97 4.23 -3.57
N TRP A 181 29.73 3.15 -3.67
CA TRP A 181 30.83 2.89 -2.76
C TRP A 181 31.98 3.85 -3.08
N ILE A 182 32.44 4.58 -2.07
CA ILE A 182 33.55 5.52 -2.15
C ILE A 182 34.61 5.18 -1.11
N ASP A 183 35.81 5.72 -1.34
CA ASP A 183 36.90 5.70 -0.39
C ASP A 183 37.03 7.07 0.28
N ARG A 184 37.01 7.11 1.61
CA ARG A 184 37.12 8.33 2.41
C ARG A 184 38.26 8.18 3.41
N GLY A 185 39.49 8.41 2.95
CA GLY A 185 40.67 8.29 3.81
C GLY A 185 40.98 6.85 4.20
N GLY A 186 40.89 5.91 3.24
CA GLY A 186 41.14 4.48 3.45
C GLY A 186 39.93 3.70 3.94
N ILE A 187 38.80 4.39 4.17
CA ILE A 187 37.56 3.81 4.66
C ILE A 187 36.58 3.63 3.50
N LYS A 188 36.02 2.42 3.35
CA LYS A 188 34.90 2.18 2.45
C LYS A 188 33.59 2.71 3.06
N SER A 189 32.88 3.50 2.28
CA SER A 189 31.60 4.12 2.65
C SER A 189 30.63 4.01 1.49
N LEU A 190 29.38 3.62 1.76
CA LEU A 190 28.29 3.71 0.80
C LEU A 190 27.70 5.12 0.89
N SER A 191 27.96 5.94 -0.12
CA SER A 191 27.43 7.30 -0.22
C SER A 191 26.08 7.28 -0.94
N LEU A 192 25.06 7.86 -0.31
CA LEU A 192 23.68 7.98 -0.80
C LEU A 192 23.33 9.45 -0.96
N ALA A 193 22.97 9.89 -2.17
CA ALA A 193 22.46 11.24 -2.43
C ALA A 193 20.93 11.22 -2.48
N GLN A 194 20.27 11.68 -1.42
CA GLN A 194 18.82 11.62 -1.29
C GLN A 194 18.11 12.73 -2.08
N LYS A 195 16.93 12.40 -2.61
CA LYS A 195 16.01 13.35 -3.26
C LYS A 195 15.09 13.99 -2.21
N PRO A 196 14.59 15.22 -2.46
CA PRO A 196 13.59 15.86 -1.61
C PRO A 196 12.34 15.01 -1.36
N TYR A 197 11.98 14.13 -2.30
CA TYR A 197 10.85 13.21 -2.15
C TYR A 197 10.98 12.30 -0.92
N LEU A 198 12.20 11.83 -0.60
CA LEU A 198 12.44 11.00 0.59
C LEU A 198 12.32 11.81 1.88
N THR A 199 12.88 13.03 1.89
CA THR A 199 13.02 13.83 3.11
C THR A 199 11.80 14.69 3.43
N ASN A 200 10.90 14.88 2.46
CA ASN A 200 9.69 15.67 2.59
C ASN A 200 8.44 14.77 2.57
N ALA A 201 7.62 14.87 3.60
CA ALA A 201 6.30 14.25 3.67
C ALA A 201 5.36 15.20 4.42
N SER A 202 4.07 15.13 4.07
CA SER A 202 2.99 15.89 4.71
C SER A 202 2.32 15.15 5.86
N ASP A 203 2.68 13.87 6.06
CA ASP A 203 2.09 12.95 7.02
C ASP A 203 3.19 12.07 7.62
N ASP A 204 3.15 11.91 8.95
CA ASP A 204 4.16 11.15 9.70
C ASP A 204 4.20 9.68 9.25
N GLY A 205 3.04 9.06 8.99
CA GLY A 205 2.95 7.68 8.52
C GLY A 205 3.62 7.50 7.16
N LEU A 206 3.32 8.38 6.21
CA LEU A 206 3.97 8.40 4.91
C LEU A 206 5.47 8.65 5.02
N GLU A 207 5.92 9.52 5.92
CA GLU A 207 7.35 9.74 6.17
C GLU A 207 8.06 8.45 6.59
N ARG A 208 7.48 7.70 7.55
CA ARG A 208 8.05 6.44 8.04
C ARG A 208 8.06 5.35 6.98
N VAL A 209 6.99 5.23 6.22
CA VAL A 209 6.88 4.27 5.11
C VAL A 209 7.94 4.55 4.04
N LYS A 210 8.14 5.81 3.66
CA LYS A 210 9.21 6.20 2.72
C LYS A 210 10.59 5.84 3.25
N LYS A 211 10.85 6.05 4.55
CA LYS A 211 12.12 5.67 5.19
C LYS A 211 12.38 4.15 5.10
N LEU A 212 11.35 3.35 5.43
CA LEU A 212 11.43 1.89 5.37
C LEU A 212 11.66 1.40 3.94
N ASP A 213 10.88 1.91 2.99
CA ASP A 213 10.99 1.55 1.58
C ASP A 213 12.37 1.89 1.01
N ALA A 214 12.85 3.12 1.26
CA ALA A 214 14.14 3.58 0.79
C ALA A 214 15.31 2.72 1.31
N TRP A 215 15.26 2.29 2.57
CA TRP A 215 16.25 1.35 3.10
C TRP A 215 16.20 0.01 2.38
N ASP A 216 15.00 -0.52 2.13
CA ASP A 216 14.83 -1.79 1.42
C ASP A 216 15.41 -1.72 -0.01
N LYS A 217 15.25 -0.58 -0.71
CA LYS A 217 15.89 -0.35 -2.01
C LYS A 217 17.42 -0.38 -1.93
N VAL A 218 18.00 0.24 -0.90
CA VAL A 218 19.46 0.21 -0.69
C VAL A 218 19.94 -1.21 -0.39
N ALA A 219 19.25 -1.91 0.52
CA ALA A 219 19.62 -3.24 0.96
C ALA A 219 19.49 -4.29 -0.15
N SER A 220 18.40 -4.26 -0.91
CA SER A 220 18.15 -5.21 -2.02
C SER A 220 19.23 -5.12 -3.11
N ILE A 221 19.71 -3.92 -3.43
CA ILE A 221 20.78 -3.70 -4.41
C ILE A 221 22.14 -4.21 -3.92
N HIS A 222 22.45 -4.04 -2.63
CA HIS A 222 23.79 -4.30 -2.10
C HIS A 222 23.96 -5.61 -1.33
N ARG A 223 22.89 -6.37 -1.05
CA ARG A 223 22.97 -7.61 -0.24
C ARG A 223 24.00 -8.65 -0.69
N SER A 224 24.40 -8.65 -1.96
CA SER A 224 25.41 -9.55 -2.53
C SER A 224 26.81 -8.93 -2.66
N ASN A 225 26.98 -7.67 -2.28
CA ASN A 225 28.25 -6.95 -2.36
C ASN A 225 29.13 -7.30 -1.13
N ASN A 226 30.42 -7.58 -1.34
CA ASN A 226 31.34 -7.93 -0.26
C ASN A 226 31.60 -6.81 0.76
N GLN A 227 31.37 -5.54 0.39
CA GLN A 227 31.43 -4.38 1.27
C GLN A 227 30.14 -4.22 2.10
N TRP A 228 29.04 -4.86 1.69
CA TRP A 228 27.78 -4.87 2.43
C TRP A 228 27.87 -5.81 3.64
N SER A 229 28.51 -5.30 4.69
CA SER A 229 28.66 -5.96 5.98
C SER A 229 28.10 -5.06 7.08
N ASN A 230 27.88 -5.61 8.28
CA ASN A 230 27.35 -4.84 9.41
C ASN A 230 26.04 -4.08 9.06
N THR A 231 25.09 -4.79 8.45
CA THR A 231 23.82 -4.21 7.96
C THR A 231 23.01 -3.53 9.08
N ASN A 232 23.06 -4.04 10.31
CA ASN A 232 22.40 -3.41 11.46
C ASN A 232 23.03 -2.06 11.82
N GLY A 233 24.37 -1.97 11.85
CA GLY A 233 25.07 -0.71 12.08
C GLY A 233 24.80 0.30 10.96
N MET A 234 24.85 -0.13 9.70
CA MET A 234 24.53 0.74 8.55
C MET A 234 23.06 1.20 8.57
N ARG A 235 22.14 0.35 9.03
CA ARG A 235 20.73 0.71 9.20
C ARG A 235 20.57 1.84 10.21
N ASN A 236 21.24 1.73 11.36
CA ASN A 236 21.19 2.79 12.39
C ASN A 236 21.79 4.10 11.88
N GLN A 237 22.89 4.04 11.11
CA GLN A 237 23.47 5.21 10.45
C GLN A 237 22.47 5.84 9.46
N PHE A 238 21.81 5.02 8.63
CA PHE A 238 20.79 5.47 7.67
C PHE A 238 19.61 6.14 8.37
N ASP A 239 19.04 5.49 9.38
CA ASP A 239 17.90 6.04 10.13
C ASP A 239 18.27 7.36 10.82
N CYS A 240 19.48 7.46 11.38
CA CYS A 240 19.95 8.69 12.02
C CYS A 240 20.14 9.82 10.98
N HIS A 241 20.69 9.48 9.82
CA HIS A 241 20.85 10.42 8.72
C HIS A 241 19.49 10.93 8.21
N PHE A 242 18.52 10.03 8.08
CA PHE A 242 17.15 10.41 7.74
C PHE A 242 16.52 11.29 8.82
N ASP A 243 16.67 10.96 10.10
CA ASP A 243 15.97 11.68 11.18
C ASP A 243 16.63 13.05 11.48
N PHE A 244 17.96 13.17 11.36
CA PHE A 244 18.71 14.35 11.83
C PHE A 244 19.59 15.05 10.78
N ALA A 245 19.82 14.45 9.62
CA ALA A 245 20.76 14.97 8.62
C ALA A 245 20.17 15.07 7.20
N LYS A 246 18.84 15.27 7.09
CA LYS A 246 18.09 15.41 5.82
C LYS A 246 18.67 16.43 4.85
N LYS A 247 19.33 17.48 5.36
CA LYS A 247 19.88 18.60 4.57
C LYS A 247 21.29 18.36 4.03
N LYS A 248 21.97 17.26 4.41
CA LYS A 248 23.31 16.96 3.86
C LYS A 248 23.19 16.53 2.40
N ASP A 249 24.16 16.87 1.55
CA ASP A 249 24.12 16.45 0.14
C ASP A 249 24.19 14.93 -0.05
N SER A 250 24.84 14.24 0.91
CA SER A 250 24.89 12.78 0.94
C SER A 250 24.92 12.22 2.36
N TRP A 251 24.40 11.02 2.50
CA TRP A 251 24.51 10.17 3.69
C TRP A 251 25.57 9.11 3.43
N ASN A 252 26.51 8.96 4.35
CA ASN A 252 27.64 8.04 4.19
C ASN A 252 27.45 6.91 5.20
N LEU A 253 27.24 5.69 4.70
CA LEU A 253 27.04 4.51 5.52
C LEU A 253 28.32 3.68 5.53
N GLU A 254 28.92 3.55 6.70
CA GLU A 254 30.26 3.02 6.87
C GLU A 254 30.19 1.67 7.60
N PRO A 255 30.36 0.52 6.90
CA PRO A 255 30.18 -0.81 7.47
C PRO A 255 31.20 -1.15 8.58
N HIS A 256 32.38 -0.53 8.55
CA HIS A 256 33.44 -0.74 9.55
C HIS A 256 33.15 -0.08 10.91
N ARG A 257 32.17 0.84 10.99
CA ARG A 257 31.76 1.45 12.27
C ARG A 257 31.18 0.40 13.21
N PRO A 258 31.29 0.56 14.54
CA PRO A 258 30.74 -0.40 15.48
C PRO A 258 29.22 -0.51 15.33
N ASN A 259 28.70 -1.73 15.49
CA ASN A 259 27.26 -1.98 15.59
C ASN A 259 26.78 -1.66 17.02
N VAL A 260 26.27 -0.45 17.21
CA VAL A 260 25.69 0.02 18.48
C VAL A 260 24.21 0.28 18.31
N ASP A 261 23.48 0.43 19.42
CA ASP A 261 22.06 0.80 19.37
C ASP A 261 21.82 2.17 18.71
N TYR A 262 20.56 2.46 18.40
CA TYR A 262 20.19 3.67 17.69
C TYR A 262 20.50 4.95 18.49
N LEU A 263 20.27 4.97 19.80
CA LEU A 263 20.53 6.15 20.62
C LEU A 263 22.03 6.47 20.67
N THR A 264 22.87 5.44 20.84
CA THR A 264 24.33 5.60 20.76
C THR A 264 24.75 6.13 19.39
N THR A 265 24.14 5.64 18.30
CA THR A 265 24.36 6.16 16.94
C THR A 265 24.04 7.65 16.82
N VAL A 266 22.92 8.10 17.41
CA VAL A 266 22.50 9.51 17.41
C VAL A 266 23.47 10.37 18.24
N ILE A 267 23.86 9.93 19.43
CA ILE A 267 24.83 10.63 20.30
C ILE A 267 26.16 10.84 19.55
N ALA A 268 26.58 9.85 18.77
CA ALA A 268 27.77 9.93 17.93
C ALA A 268 27.56 10.64 16.58
N ARG A 269 26.48 11.42 16.42
CA ARG A 269 26.17 12.20 15.20
C ARG A 269 26.09 11.33 13.95
N CYS A 270 25.39 10.21 14.08
CA CYS A 270 25.08 9.23 13.03
C CYS A 270 26.22 8.34 12.55
N ASN A 271 27.47 8.52 13.03
CA ASN A 271 28.62 7.71 12.60
C ASN A 271 29.51 7.39 13.83
N PRO A 272 29.11 6.41 14.66
CA PRO A 272 29.82 6.02 15.89
C PRO A 272 31.23 5.47 15.66
#